data_AF-A0A934J5P1-F1
#
_entry.id   AF-A0A934J5P1-F1
#
_cell.length_a   1.000
_cell.length_b   1.000
_cell.length_c   1.000
_cell.angle_alpha   90.00
_cell.angle_beta   90.00
_cell.angle_gamma   90.00
#
_symmetry.space_group_name_H-M   'P 1'
#
loop_
_entity.id
_entity.type
_entity.pdbx_description
1 polymer ?
#
loop_
_entity_poly.entity_id
_entity_poly.type
_entity_poly.pdbx_seq_one_letter_code
_entity_poly.pdbx_strand_id
1 'polypeptide(L)'
;MENEEHYYPHTEPPSARKPSGLGIASFIIGLISILGVVGAVLLLTASIPSILETGGAIPAVTPENAGEYMPLIISSLLLMLVLILGFIGLVLGIFGLIMKNRRKAFAIIGVVLNGLLLSGYALLITMSRFLTAA
;
A
#
# COMPACT_ATOMS: atom_id res chain seq x y z
N MET A 1 3.48 -69.99 9.11
CA MET A 1 4.33 -68.80 8.95
C MET A 1 3.44 -67.76 8.29
N GLU A 2 2.74 -67.01 9.14
CA GLU A 2 1.75 -66.02 8.70
C GLU A 2 2.54 -64.75 8.39
N ASN A 3 2.46 -64.30 7.15
CA ASN A 3 3.18 -63.13 6.70
C ASN A 3 2.50 -61.91 7.32
N GLU A 4 3.06 -61.40 8.43
CA GLU A 4 2.65 -60.13 9.02
C GLU A 4 3.02 -59.00 8.04
N GLU A 5 2.08 -58.65 7.15
CA GLU A 5 2.20 -57.44 6.35
C GLU A 5 2.22 -56.24 7.30
N HIS A 6 3.43 -55.73 7.51
CA HIS A 6 3.69 -54.56 8.33
C HIS A 6 3.03 -53.35 7.66
N TYR A 7 1.82 -52.99 8.12
CA TYR A 7 1.11 -51.80 7.69
C TYR A 7 1.90 -50.54 8.09
N TYR A 8 2.62 -49.96 7.15
CA TYR A 8 3.15 -48.61 7.31
C TYR A 8 2.00 -47.64 7.04
N PRO A 9 1.56 -46.83 8.01
CA PRO A 9 0.59 -45.79 7.73
C PRO A 9 1.19 -44.85 6.69
N HIS A 10 0.54 -44.75 5.53
CA HIS A 10 0.88 -43.75 4.54
C HIS A 10 0.67 -42.36 5.15
N THR A 11 1.73 -41.75 5.68
CA THR A 11 1.74 -40.33 5.99
C THR A 11 1.68 -39.60 4.66
N GLU A 12 0.49 -39.19 4.22
CA GLU A 12 0.37 -38.28 3.09
C GLU A 12 1.31 -37.10 3.32
N PRO A 13 2.23 -36.78 2.39
CA PRO A 13 3.10 -35.63 2.55
C PRO A 13 2.22 -34.39 2.72
N PRO A 14 2.53 -33.48 3.66
CA PRO A 14 1.71 -32.30 3.93
C PRO A 14 1.46 -31.57 2.62
N SER A 15 0.22 -31.61 2.14
CA SER A 15 -0.21 -31.03 0.87
C SER A 15 0.33 -29.60 0.81
N ALA A 16 1.33 -29.39 -0.05
CA ALA A 16 1.98 -28.10 -0.21
C ALA A 16 0.96 -27.13 -0.81
N ARG A 17 0.17 -26.48 0.05
CA ARG A 17 -0.86 -25.52 -0.36
C ARG A 17 -0.19 -24.50 -1.27
N LYS A 18 -0.74 -24.33 -2.47
CA LYS A 18 -0.24 -23.38 -3.46
C LYS A 18 -0.45 -21.94 -2.95
N PRO A 19 0.43 -20.98 -3.25
CA PRO A 19 0.22 -19.59 -2.90
C PRO A 19 -1.00 -18.98 -3.64
N SER A 20 -1.62 -17.97 -3.03
CA SER A 20 -2.73 -17.20 -3.62
C SER A 20 -2.18 -16.11 -4.54
N GLY A 21 -2.49 -16.17 -5.84
CA GLY A 21 -2.07 -15.15 -6.80
C GLY A 21 -2.62 -13.76 -6.46
N LEU A 22 -3.87 -13.68 -5.98
CA LEU A 22 -4.48 -12.44 -5.52
C LEU A 22 -3.76 -11.87 -4.28
N GLY A 23 -3.33 -12.76 -3.37
CA GLY A 23 -2.54 -12.36 -2.21
C GLY A 23 -1.18 -11.79 -2.59
N ILE A 24 -0.49 -12.39 -3.57
CA ILE A 24 0.79 -11.87 -4.07
C ILE A 24 0.60 -10.53 -4.78
N ALA A 25 -0.45 -10.38 -5.60
CA ALA A 25 -0.74 -9.11 -6.27
C ALA A 25 -0.97 -7.98 -5.26
N SER A 26 -1.77 -8.23 -4.22
CA SER A 26 -2.00 -7.28 -3.12
C SER A 26 -0.70 -6.88 -2.41
N PHE A 27 0.16 -7.86 -2.13
CA PHE A 27 1.45 -7.61 -1.50
C PHE A 27 2.37 -6.72 -2.36
N ILE A 28 2.48 -7.02 -3.66
CA ILE A 28 3.31 -6.24 -4.58
C ILE A 28 2.77 -4.82 -4.73
N ILE A 29 1.44 -4.66 -4.85
CA ILE A 29 0.82 -3.33 -4.88
C ILE A 29 1.12 -2.56 -3.60
N GLY A 30 1.02 -3.21 -2.43
CA GLY A 30 1.38 -2.58 -1.15
C GLY A 30 2.84 -2.11 -1.12
N LEU A 31 3.77 -2.92 -1.65
CA LEU A 31 5.19 -2.56 -1.73
C LEU A 31 5.44 -1.37 -2.67
N ILE A 32 4.83 -1.38 -3.86
CA ILE A 32 4.91 -0.28 -4.82
C ILE A 32 4.32 1.00 -4.22
N SER A 33 3.18 0.89 -3.54
CA SER A 33 2.54 2.01 -2.87
C SER A 33 3.43 2.62 -1.80
N ILE A 34 4.14 1.81 -0.99
CA ILE A 34 5.10 2.31 0.00
C ILE A 34 6.23 3.08 -0.68
N LEU A 35 6.81 2.53 -1.75
CA LEU A 35 7.84 3.23 -2.52
C LEU A 35 7.30 4.54 -3.12
N GLY A 36 6.05 4.54 -3.59
CA GLY A 36 5.36 5.72 -4.09
C GLY A 36 5.18 6.80 -3.01
N VAL A 37 4.76 6.43 -1.79
CA VAL A 37 4.68 7.37 -0.66
C VAL A 37 6.06 7.94 -0.34
N VAL A 38 7.08 7.09 -0.23
CA VAL A 38 8.45 7.56 0.06
C VAL A 38 8.90 8.55 -1.01
N GLY A 39 8.73 8.23 -2.29
CA GLY A 39 9.05 9.13 -3.40
C GLY A 39 8.27 10.44 -3.34
N ALA A 40 6.97 10.38 -3.05
CA ALA A 40 6.14 11.58 -2.92
C ALA A 40 6.57 12.48 -1.75
N VAL A 41 6.89 11.90 -0.60
CA VAL A 41 7.39 12.65 0.57
C VAL A 41 8.71 13.32 0.24
N LEU A 42 9.66 12.62 -0.41
CA LEU A 42 10.93 13.21 -0.84
C LEU A 42 10.72 14.40 -1.78
N LEU A 43 9.83 14.28 -2.76
CA LEU A 43 9.48 15.38 -3.66
C LEU A 43 8.79 16.55 -2.91
N LEU A 44 7.92 16.24 -1.94
CA LEU A 44 7.24 17.25 -1.14
C LEU A 44 8.23 18.08 -0.30
N THR A 45 9.31 17.45 0.20
CA THR A 45 10.35 18.19 0.95
C THR A 45 11.06 19.24 0.10
N ALA A 46 11.21 19.01 -1.22
CA ALA A 46 11.78 19.98 -2.14
C ALA A 46 10.88 21.22 -2.33
N SER A 47 9.57 21.09 -2.08
CA SER A 47 8.60 22.19 -2.18
C SER A 47 8.47 23.03 -0.89
N ILE A 48 9.10 22.63 0.22
CA ILE A 48 8.97 23.33 1.51
C ILE A 48 9.38 24.81 1.40
N PRO A 49 10.53 25.19 0.80
CA PRO A 49 10.94 26.59 0.73
C PRO A 49 9.87 27.46 0.06
N SER A 50 9.37 27.03 -1.10
CA SER A 50 8.35 27.73 -1.86
C SER A 50 7.02 27.87 -1.10
N ILE A 51 6.64 26.87 -0.31
CA ILE A 51 5.44 26.93 0.55
C ILE A 51 5.63 27.91 1.73
N LEU A 52 6.84 28.00 2.28
CA LEU A 52 7.12 28.93 3.37
C LEU A 52 7.13 30.39 2.88
N GLU A 53 7.61 30.64 1.66
CA GLU A 53 7.57 31.96 1.03
C GLU A 53 6.14 32.47 0.81
N THR A 54 5.20 31.56 0.49
CA THR A 54 3.78 31.91 0.35
C THR A 54 3.03 31.99 1.68
N GLY A 55 3.73 31.89 2.81
CA GLY A 55 3.11 31.87 4.15
C GLY A 55 2.20 30.66 4.37
N GLY A 56 2.46 29.55 3.68
CA GLY A 56 1.65 28.33 3.76
C GLY A 56 0.41 28.32 2.86
N ALA A 57 0.19 29.37 2.07
CA ALA A 57 -0.89 29.37 1.08
C ALA A 57 -0.52 28.48 -0.12
N ILE A 58 -1.51 27.78 -0.68
CA ILE A 58 -1.31 27.06 -1.95
C ILE A 58 -1.16 28.12 -3.06
N PRO A 59 0.02 28.21 -3.70
CA PRO A 59 0.27 29.21 -4.72
C PRO A 59 -0.53 28.92 -5.99
N ALA A 60 -0.95 29.98 -6.66
CA ALA A 60 -1.46 29.87 -8.02
C ALA A 60 -0.30 29.50 -8.96
N VAL A 61 -0.44 28.38 -9.65
CA VAL A 61 0.53 27.92 -10.64
C VAL A 61 0.33 28.74 -11.91
N THR A 62 1.28 29.59 -12.23
CA THR A 62 1.36 30.39 -13.46
C THR A 62 2.51 29.89 -14.34
N PRO A 63 2.52 30.18 -15.65
CA PRO A 63 3.61 29.77 -16.53
C PRO A 63 5.00 30.24 -16.05
N GLU A 64 5.08 31.41 -15.40
CA GLU A 64 6.35 31.92 -14.87
C GLU A 64 6.88 31.18 -13.63
N ASN A 65 6.02 30.57 -12.82
CA ASN A 65 6.42 29.89 -11.57
C ASN A 65 6.23 28.36 -11.61
N ALA A 66 5.72 27.82 -12.73
CA ALA A 66 5.39 26.41 -12.88
C ALA A 66 6.57 25.46 -12.60
N GLY A 67 7.80 25.88 -12.93
CA GLY A 67 9.00 25.09 -12.66
C GLY A 67 9.26 24.89 -11.15
N GLU A 68 8.94 25.89 -10.34
CA GLU A 68 9.15 25.89 -8.90
C GLU A 68 8.14 24.98 -8.18
N TYR A 69 6.88 25.03 -8.59
CA TYR A 69 5.80 24.22 -7.99
C TYR A 69 5.64 22.83 -8.60
N MET A 70 6.47 22.48 -9.59
CA MET A 70 6.42 21.17 -10.24
C MET A 70 6.55 19.99 -9.26
N PRO A 71 7.46 20.00 -8.26
CA PRO A 71 7.57 18.90 -7.29
C PRO A 71 6.31 18.75 -6.42
N LEU A 72 5.62 19.86 -6.10
CA LEU A 72 4.34 19.86 -5.38
C LEU A 72 3.22 19.20 -6.21
N ILE A 73 3.15 19.55 -7.50
CA ILE A 73 2.16 18.96 -8.42
C ILE A 73 2.41 17.47 -8.59
N ILE A 74 3.66 17.06 -8.84
CA ILE A 74 4.01 15.65 -9.06
C ILE A 74 3.76 14.83 -7.79
N SER A 75 4.19 15.32 -6.62
CA SER A 75 3.96 14.61 -5.35
C SER A 75 2.48 14.45 -5.04
N SER A 76 1.65 15.48 -5.28
CA SER A 76 0.19 15.38 -5.08
C SER A 76 -0.47 14.37 -6.02
N LEU A 77 -0.11 14.35 -7.30
CA LEU A 77 -0.60 13.34 -8.26
C LEU A 77 -0.16 11.93 -7.87
N LEU A 78 1.10 11.78 -7.45
CA LEU A 78 1.67 10.49 -7.05
C LEU A 78 0.98 9.95 -5.80
N LEU A 79 0.72 10.79 -4.79
CA LEU A 79 -0.06 10.40 -3.61
C LEU A 79 -1.49 10.00 -3.97
N MET A 80 -2.14 10.71 -4.89
CA MET A 80 -3.48 10.34 -5.36
C MET A 80 -3.48 8.99 -6.07
N LEU A 81 -2.47 8.72 -6.91
CA LEU A 81 -2.30 7.42 -7.56
C LEU A 81 -2.07 6.30 -6.53
N VAL A 82 -1.19 6.54 -5.56
CA VAL A 82 -0.89 5.58 -4.48
C VAL A 82 -2.14 5.29 -3.64
N LEU A 83 -2.99 6.28 -3.39
CA LEU A 83 -4.24 6.09 -2.68
C LEU A 83 -5.15 5.11 -3.43
N ILE A 84 -5.32 5.29 -4.74
CA ILE A 84 -6.13 4.40 -5.60
C ILE A 84 -5.53 3.00 -5.62
N LEU A 85 -4.22 2.88 -5.80
CA LEU A 85 -3.51 1.60 -5.76
C LEU A 85 -3.68 0.92 -4.39
N GLY A 86 -3.61 1.66 -3.29
CA GLY A 86 -3.83 1.15 -1.94
C GLY A 86 -5.23 0.54 -1.77
N PHE A 87 -6.27 1.19 -2.30
CA PHE A 87 -7.62 0.64 -2.31
C PHE A 87 -7.71 -0.66 -3.13
N ILE A 88 -7.16 -0.69 -4.33
CA ILE A 88 -7.13 -1.90 -5.18
C ILE A 88 -6.36 -3.03 -4.47
N GLY A 89 -5.19 -2.72 -3.92
CA GLY A 89 -4.35 -3.65 -3.18
C GLY A 89 -5.05 -4.22 -1.96
N LEU A 90 -5.78 -3.38 -1.20
CA LEU A 90 -6.57 -3.83 -0.06
C LEU A 90 -7.67 -4.81 -0.49
N VAL A 91 -8.44 -4.47 -1.51
CA VAL A 91 -9.53 -5.32 -2.03
C VAL A 91 -8.99 -6.67 -2.51
N LEU A 92 -7.92 -6.67 -3.30
CA LEU A 92 -7.26 -7.90 -3.75
C LEU A 92 -6.72 -8.73 -2.58
N GLY A 93 -6.22 -8.06 -1.54
CA GLY A 93 -5.75 -8.71 -0.31
C GLY A 93 -6.88 -9.44 0.41
N ILE A 94 -8.01 -8.77 0.60
CA ILE A 94 -9.22 -9.34 1.23
C ILE A 94 -9.71 -10.56 0.44
N PHE A 95 -9.83 -10.45 -0.89
CA PHE A 95 -10.17 -11.61 -1.72
C PHE A 95 -9.13 -12.74 -1.63
N GLY A 96 -7.84 -12.39 -1.52
CA GLY A 96 -6.76 -13.33 -1.28
C GLY A 96 -6.88 -14.08 0.06
N LEU A 97 -7.44 -13.45 1.10
CA LEU A 97 -7.73 -14.11 2.39
C LEU A 97 -8.92 -15.09 2.30
N ILE A 98 -9.93 -14.76 1.50
CA ILE A 98 -11.17 -15.54 1.38
C ILE A 98 -10.96 -16.84 0.59
N MET A 99 -9.97 -16.90 -0.32
CA MET A 99 -9.69 -18.10 -1.11
C MET A 99 -9.39 -19.34 -0.25
N LYS A 100 -10.14 -20.42 -0.51
CA LYS A 100 -9.92 -21.73 0.14
C LYS A 100 -8.71 -22.44 -0.46
N ASN A 101 -8.02 -23.22 0.37
CA ASN A 101 -6.93 -24.12 0.00
C ASN A 101 -5.65 -23.47 -0.59
N ARG A 102 -5.35 -22.21 -0.21
CA ARG A 102 -4.13 -21.48 -0.62
C ARG A 102 -3.37 -20.94 0.60
N ARG A 103 -2.06 -20.73 0.48
CA ARG A 103 -1.26 -20.03 1.51
C ARG A 103 -1.67 -18.57 1.57
N LYS A 104 -1.96 -18.08 2.78
CA LYS A 104 -2.54 -16.75 3.02
C LYS A 104 -1.55 -15.70 3.51
N ALA A 105 -0.28 -16.06 3.74
CA ALA A 105 0.73 -15.15 4.28
C ALA A 105 0.84 -13.84 3.46
N PHE A 106 1.02 -13.94 2.14
CA PHE A 106 1.09 -12.76 1.27
C PHE A 106 -0.19 -11.93 1.26
N ALA A 107 -1.35 -12.58 1.34
CA ALA A 107 -2.62 -11.89 1.38
C ALA A 107 -2.79 -11.10 2.70
N ILE A 108 -2.39 -11.68 3.84
CA ILE A 108 -2.41 -11.02 5.15
C ILE A 108 -1.46 -9.82 5.14
N ILE A 109 -0.21 -10.00 4.69
CA ILE A 109 0.76 -8.91 4.62
C ILE A 109 0.24 -7.81 3.67
N GLY A 110 -0.27 -8.17 2.50
CA GLY A 110 -0.86 -7.21 1.56
C GLY A 110 -2.00 -6.40 2.18
N VAL A 111 -2.93 -7.04 2.89
CA VAL A 111 -4.00 -6.33 3.62
C VAL A 111 -3.43 -5.40 4.68
N VAL A 112 -2.46 -5.84 5.47
CA VAL A 112 -1.84 -5.01 6.51
C VAL A 112 -1.13 -3.80 5.91
N LEU A 113 -0.32 -4.00 4.86
CA LEU A 113 0.41 -2.90 4.23
C LEU A 113 -0.55 -1.87 3.62
N ASN A 114 -1.50 -2.31 2.79
CA ASN A 114 -2.45 -1.41 2.15
C ASN A 114 -3.41 -0.77 3.16
N GLY A 115 -3.86 -1.53 4.17
CA GLY A 115 -4.73 -1.02 5.24
C GLY A 115 -4.03 0.02 6.12
N LEU A 116 -2.75 -0.20 6.46
CA LEU A 116 -1.95 0.79 7.18
C LEU A 116 -1.76 2.07 6.35
N LEU A 117 -1.56 1.91 5.04
CA LEU A 117 -1.41 3.03 4.11
C LEU A 117 -2.68 3.90 4.06
N LEU A 118 -3.85 3.27 3.88
CA LEU A 118 -5.13 3.97 3.82
C LEU A 118 -5.51 4.59 5.18
N SER A 119 -5.28 3.88 6.28
CA SER A 119 -5.54 4.42 7.62
C SER A 119 -4.61 5.59 7.96
N GLY A 120 -3.34 5.52 7.57
CA GLY A 120 -2.40 6.65 7.68
C GLY A 120 -2.88 7.87 6.90
N TYR A 121 -3.37 7.67 5.67
CA TYR A 121 -3.93 8.75 4.86
C TYR A 121 -5.17 9.39 5.51
N ALA A 122 -6.08 8.56 6.02
CA ALA A 122 -7.27 9.01 6.74
C ALA A 122 -6.90 9.81 8.00
N LEU A 123 -5.92 9.32 8.77
CA LEU A 123 -5.41 10.00 9.97
C LEU A 123 -4.85 11.38 9.63
N LEU A 124 -4.04 11.50 8.58
CA LEU A 124 -3.48 12.80 8.16
C LEU A 124 -4.59 13.80 7.77
N ILE A 125 -5.61 13.36 7.04
CA ILE A 125 -6.74 14.22 6.68
C ILE A 125 -7.49 14.68 7.93
N THR A 126 -7.84 13.76 8.83
CA THR A 126 -8.58 14.11 10.06
C THR A 126 -7.75 15.03 10.96
N MET A 127 -6.44 14.78 11.08
CA MET A 127 -5.54 15.63 11.85
C MET A 127 -5.40 17.03 11.25
N SER A 128 -5.27 17.14 9.92
CA SER A 128 -5.26 18.42 9.22
C SER A 128 -6.55 19.20 9.47
N ARG A 129 -7.71 18.54 9.38
CA ARG A 129 -9.01 19.17 9.67
C ARG A 129 -9.12 19.65 11.11
N PHE A 130 -8.61 18.87 12.06
CA PHE A 130 -8.60 19.26 13.46
C PHE A 130 -7.71 20.47 13.71
N LEU A 131 -6.51 20.51 13.12
CA LEU A 131 -5.59 21.64 13.23
C LEU A 131 -6.14 22.93 12.61
N THR A 132 -6.87 22.84 11.50
CA THR A 132 -7.51 24.01 10.87
C THR A 132 -8.74 24.50 11.65
N ALA A 133 -9.36 23.66 12.48
CA ALA A 133 -10.55 24.01 13.25
C ALA A 133 -10.23 24.57 14.66
N ALA A 134 -8.97 24.47 15.11
CA ALA A 134 -8.47 24.99 16.38
C ALA A 134 -7.86 26.37 16.23
#